data_AF-A0A817LMN4-F1
#
_entry.id   AF-A0A817LMN4-F1
#
_cell.length_a   1.000
_cell.length_b   1.000
_cell.length_c   1.000
_cell.angle_alpha   90.00
_cell.angle_beta   90.00
_cell.angle_gamma   90.00
#
_symmetry.space_group_name_H-M   'P 1'
#
loop_
_entity.id
_entity.type
_entity.pdbx_description
1 polymer ?
#
loop_
_entity_poly.entity_id
_entity_poly.type
_entity_poly.pdbx_seq_one_letter_code
_entity_poly.pdbx_strand_id
1 'polypeptide(L)'
;MQTVSFKIVSTSNGDSWVEAHGKISPVKNTVVTVSAYFNDSQRQATKDTGQTAGLNVFRVVGKPTAAAFACGLEKTNDKIIAVYDLGDDTFDISILEMQSKCI
;
A
#
# COMPACT_ATOMS: atom_id res chain seq x y z
N MET A 1 -7.03 -0.13 17.81
CA MET A 1 -6.86 -0.49 16.39
C MET A 1 -6.75 -2.01 16.32
N GLN A 2 -7.73 -2.70 15.74
CA GLN A 2 -7.69 -4.16 15.58
C GLN A 2 -6.94 -4.46 14.27
N THR A 3 -5.80 -5.14 14.36
CA THR A 3 -5.10 -5.66 13.20
C THR A 3 -5.83 -6.92 12.74
N VAL A 4 -6.38 -6.90 11.53
CA VAL A 4 -7.06 -8.06 10.93
C VAL A 4 -6.07 -8.72 9.97
N SER A 5 -5.67 -9.94 10.26
CA SER A 5 -4.84 -10.74 9.35
C SER A 5 -5.66 -11.09 8.11
N PHE A 6 -5.22 -10.64 6.94
CA PHE A 6 -5.85 -10.95 5.66
C PHE A 6 -4.89 -11.70 4.75
N LYS A 7 -5.41 -12.67 4.00
CA LYS A 7 -4.66 -13.36 2.94
C LYS A 7 -5.26 -12.94 1.60
N ILE A 8 -4.42 -12.44 0.70
CA ILE A 8 -4.81 -12.26 -0.69
C ILE A 8 -4.80 -13.65 -1.33
N VAL A 9 -5.97 -14.08 -1.82
CA VAL A 9 -6.13 -15.34 -2.54
C VAL A 9 -6.46 -14.98 -3.98
N SER A 10 -5.47 -15.09 -4.87
CA SER A 10 -5.73 -15.02 -6.31
C SER A 10 -6.15 -16.39 -6.83
N THR A 11 -7.11 -16.40 -7.75
CA THR A 11 -7.60 -17.61 -8.43
C THR A 11 -7.32 -17.52 -9.93
N SER A 12 -7.18 -18.66 -10.61
CA SER A 12 -6.76 -18.77 -12.01
C SER A 12 -7.73 -18.16 -13.04
N ASN A 13 -8.91 -17.75 -12.60
CA ASN A 13 -9.97 -17.11 -13.38
C ASN A 13 -9.95 -15.57 -13.33
N GLY A 14 -8.93 -14.96 -12.70
CA GLY A 14 -8.75 -13.50 -12.70
C GLY A 14 -9.58 -12.75 -11.66
N ASP A 15 -10.30 -13.45 -10.77
CA ASP A 15 -10.95 -12.81 -9.64
C ASP A 15 -10.02 -12.80 -8.42
N SER A 16 -9.84 -11.61 -7.85
CA SER A 16 -9.06 -11.40 -6.64
C SER A 16 -9.96 -11.37 -5.41
N TRP A 17 -9.67 -12.25 -4.46
CA TRP A 17 -10.44 -12.40 -3.23
C TRP A 17 -9.56 -12.11 -2.02
N VAL A 18 -10.16 -11.50 -1.00
CA VAL A 18 -9.52 -11.42 0.32
C VAL A 18 -10.26 -12.37 1.25
N GLU A 19 -9.48 -13.23 1.91
CA GLU A 19 -9.96 -14.05 3.00
C GLU A 19 -9.64 -13.37 4.32
N ALA A 20 -10.68 -13.06 5.09
CA ALA A 20 -10.58 -12.61 6.47
C ALA A 20 -11.55 -13.43 7.32
N HIS A 21 -11.03 -14.14 8.34
CA HIS A 21 -11.82 -14.98 9.25
C HIS A 21 -12.74 -16.00 8.53
N GLY A 22 -12.24 -16.66 7.48
CA GLY A 22 -12.98 -17.66 6.72
C GLY A 22 -14.11 -17.11 5.83
N LYS A 23 -14.22 -15.78 5.70
CA LYS A 23 -15.11 -15.12 4.73
C LYS A 23 -14.32 -14.66 3.52
N ILE A 24 -14.77 -15.12 2.35
CA ILE A 24 -14.25 -14.75 1.04
C ILE A 24 -15.15 -13.65 0.48
N SER A 25 -14.58 -12.49 0.16
CA SER A 25 -15.31 -11.37 -0.46
C SER A 25 -14.57 -10.88 -1.71
N PRO A 26 -15.31 -10.54 -2.79
CA PRO A 26 -14.69 -10.11 -4.02
C PRO A 26 -14.07 -8.73 -3.83
N VAL A 27 -12.79 -8.58 -4.19
CA VAL A 27 -12.09 -7.30 -4.09
C VAL A 27 -12.21 -6.57 -5.42
N LYS A 28 -13.04 -5.53 -5.42
CA LYS A 28 -13.32 -4.78 -6.64
C LYS A 28 -12.24 -3.75 -6.97
N ASN A 29 -11.62 -3.14 -5.94
CA ASN A 29 -10.74 -1.98 -6.06
C ASN A 29 -9.56 -2.12 -5.10
N THR A 30 -8.36 -1.81 -5.57
CA THR A 30 -7.12 -2.06 -4.81
C THR A 30 -6.17 -0.86 -4.88
N VAL A 31 -5.47 -0.62 -3.78
CA VAL A 31 -4.30 0.26 -3.71
C VAL A 31 -3.10 -0.63 -3.40
N VAL A 32 -2.01 -0.46 -4.14
CA VAL A 32 -0.80 -1.26 -3.95
C VAL A 32 0.35 -0.38 -3.48
N THR A 33 1.16 -0.92 -2.58
CA THR A 33 2.35 -0.23 -2.06
C THR A 33 3.60 -0.65 -2.82
N VAL A 34 4.50 0.29 -3.08
CA VAL A 34 5.83 0.05 -3.66
C VAL A 34 6.91 0.73 -2.81
N SER A 35 8.17 0.39 -3.05
CA SER A 35 9.26 1.11 -2.40
C SER A 35 9.26 2.61 -2.77
N ALA A 36 9.73 3.45 -1.85
CA ALA A 36 9.73 4.91 -2.03
C ALA A 36 10.53 5.36 -3.26
N TYR A 37 11.62 4.65 -3.56
CA TYR A 37 12.54 4.96 -4.65
C TYR A 37 12.12 4.40 -6.03
N PHE A 38 10.96 3.75 -6.13
CA PHE A 38 10.44 3.31 -7.43
C PHE A 38 10.17 4.51 -8.34
N ASN A 39 10.76 4.47 -9.53
CA ASN A 39 10.49 5.43 -10.60
C ASN A 39 9.14 5.17 -11.28
N ASP A 40 8.74 6.06 -12.18
CA ASP A 40 7.44 6.00 -12.84
C ASP A 40 7.23 4.73 -13.67
N SER A 41 8.28 4.24 -14.34
CA SER A 41 8.22 3.01 -15.13
C SER A 41 7.95 1.79 -14.24
N GLN A 42 8.66 1.68 -13.11
CA GLN A 42 8.47 0.59 -12.15
C GLN A 42 7.09 0.65 -11.46
N ARG A 43 6.59 1.86 -11.18
CA ARG A 43 5.23 2.07 -10.67
C ARG A 43 4.17 1.63 -11.67
N GLN A 44 4.35 1.98 -12.94
CA GLN A 44 3.44 1.58 -14.01
C GLN A 44 3.46 0.06 -14.19
N ALA A 45 4.64 -0.57 -14.24
CA ALA A 45 4.77 -2.01 -14.32
C ALA A 45 4.09 -2.74 -13.14
N THR A 46 4.14 -2.17 -11.93
CA THR A 46 3.44 -2.71 -10.76
C THR A 46 1.92 -2.63 -10.92
N LYS A 47 1.42 -1.49 -11.43
CA LYS A 47 -0.01 -1.30 -11.72
C LYS A 47 -0.51 -2.28 -12.78
N ASP A 48 0.23 -2.44 -13.87
CA ASP A 48 -0.10 -3.32 -14.98
C ASP A 48 -0.08 -4.80 -14.54
N THR A 49 0.88 -5.16 -13.68
CA THR A 49 0.93 -6.50 -13.06
C THR A 49 -0.32 -6.76 -12.23
N GLY A 50 -0.75 -5.78 -11.43
CA GLY A 50 -1.99 -5.90 -10.66
C GLY A 50 -3.23 -6.06 -11.55
N GLN A 51 -3.32 -5.31 -12.65
CA GLN A 51 -4.40 -5.45 -13.63
C GLN A 51 -4.41 -6.82 -14.30
N THR A 52 -3.23 -7.35 -14.64
CA THR A 52 -3.08 -8.69 -15.22
C THR A 52 -3.49 -9.78 -14.22
N ALA A 53 -3.32 -9.52 -12.92
CA ALA A 53 -3.84 -10.36 -11.84
C ALA A 53 -5.34 -10.16 -11.56
N GLY A 54 -6.03 -9.34 -12.35
CA GLY A 54 -7.47 -9.07 -12.22
C GLY A 54 -7.84 -8.09 -11.11
N LEU A 55 -6.87 -7.32 -10.59
CA LEU A 55 -7.10 -6.25 -9.63
C LEU A 55 -7.37 -4.93 -10.36
N ASN A 56 -8.41 -4.21 -9.96
CA ASN A 56 -8.56 -2.82 -10.36
C ASN A 56 -7.67 -1.92 -9.47
N VAL A 57 -6.44 -1.66 -9.93
CA VAL A 57 -5.47 -0.86 -9.19
C VAL A 57 -5.75 0.64 -9.37
N PHE A 58 -6.30 1.29 -8.33
CA PHE A 58 -6.59 2.73 -8.32
C PHE A 58 -5.33 3.59 -8.22
N ARG A 59 -4.44 3.22 -7.31
CA ARG A 59 -3.24 4.01 -7.00
C ARG A 59 -2.11 3.10 -6.56
N VAL A 60 -0.91 3.47 -6.97
CA VAL A 60 0.35 2.92 -6.47
C VAL A 60 0.93 3.95 -5.49
N VAL A 61 1.08 3.58 -4.23
CA VAL A 61 1.52 4.48 -3.15
C VAL A 61 2.89 4.04 -2.64
N GLY A 62 3.73 4.99 -2.24
CA GLY A 62 4.99 4.67 -1.57
C GLY A 62 4.73 4.04 -0.20
N LYS A 63 5.46 2.97 0.14
CA LYS A 63 5.41 2.28 1.43
C LYS A 63 5.54 3.23 2.63
N PRO A 64 6.49 4.19 2.69
CA PRO A 64 6.58 5.07 3.87
C PRO A 64 5.36 5.99 4.01
N THR A 65 4.80 6.48 2.90
CA THR A 65 3.58 7.29 2.90
C THR A 65 2.39 6.46 3.39
N ALA A 66 2.24 5.22 2.92
CA ALA A 66 1.19 4.32 3.36
C ALA A 66 1.31 4.01 4.87
N ALA A 67 2.54 3.80 5.37
CA ALA A 67 2.80 3.61 6.79
C ALA A 67 2.42 4.85 7.62
N ALA A 68 2.77 6.05 7.15
CA ALA A 68 2.40 7.29 7.81
C ALA A 68 0.88 7.47 7.93
N PHE A 69 0.13 7.17 6.86
CA PHE A 69 -1.33 7.15 6.86
C PHE A 69 -1.92 6.10 7.81
N ALA A 70 -1.34 4.89 7.83
CA ALA A 70 -1.81 3.82 8.71
C ALA A 70 -1.63 4.18 10.20
N CYS A 71 -0.60 4.96 10.52
CA CYS A 71 -0.35 5.48 11.87
C CYS A 71 -1.21 6.72 12.22
N GLY A 72 -2.04 7.23 11.30
CA GLY A 72 -2.88 8.40 11.54
C GLY A 72 -2.11 9.72 11.61
N LEU A 73 -0.89 9.76 11.07
CA LEU A 73 0.00 10.92 11.17
C LEU A 73 -0.43 12.06 10.23
N GLU A 74 -1.35 11.82 9.30
CA GLU A 74 -1.95 12.82 8.42
C GLU A 74 -2.88 13.80 9.12
N LYS A 75 -3.44 13.45 10.29
CA LYS A 75 -4.43 14.27 11.01
C LYS A 75 -3.82 15.28 11.97
N THR A 76 -2.53 15.54 11.85
CA THR A 76 -1.77 16.32 12.82
C THR A 76 -1.07 17.50 12.16
N ASN A 77 -0.69 18.49 12.97
CA ASN A 77 0.04 19.68 12.52
C ASN A 77 1.30 19.31 11.72
N ASP A 78 1.78 20.28 10.93
CA ASP A 78 2.96 20.14 10.08
C ASP A 78 4.13 19.57 10.86
N LYS A 79 4.73 18.51 10.33
CA LYS A 79 5.78 17.76 11.02
C LYS A 79 6.68 17.02 10.04
N ILE A 80 7.89 16.76 10.50
CA ILE A 80 8.82 15.86 9.82
C ILE A 80 8.76 14.53 10.56
N ILE A 81 8.55 13.44 9.81
CA ILE A 81 8.52 12.08 10.33
C ILE A 81 9.61 11.26 9.68
N ALA A 82 10.27 10.41 10.48
CA ALA A 82 11.14 9.37 9.97
C ALA A 82 10.38 8.04 10.02
N VAL A 83 10.32 7.36 8.88
CA VAL A 83 9.79 6.00 8.76
C VAL A 83 10.96 5.05 8.64
N TYR A 84 11.04 4.12 9.58
CA TYR A 84 12.01 3.02 9.59
C TYR A 84 11.26 1.75 9.22
N ASP A 85 11.63 1.16 8.09
CA ASP A 85 11.01 -0.03 7.52
C ASP A 85 12.03 -1.16 7.53
N LEU A 86 11.93 -2.02 8.54
CA LEU A 86 12.77 -3.20 8.70
C LEU A 86 12.06 -4.40 8.06
N GLY A 87 12.45 -4.72 6.83
CA GLY A 87 12.11 -5.98 6.18
C GLY A 87 13.10 -7.09 6.54
N ASP A 88 12.81 -8.31 6.07
CA ASP A 88 13.69 -9.46 6.27
C ASP A 88 14.98 -9.38 5.42
N ASP A 89 14.93 -8.66 4.30
CA ASP A 89 15.98 -8.52 3.30
C ASP A 89 16.47 -7.07 3.11
N THR A 90 15.60 -6.08 3.35
CA THR A 90 15.92 -4.65 3.22
C THR A 90 15.67 -3.87 4.50
N PHE A 91 16.48 -2.83 4.69
CA PHE A 91 16.25 -1.80 5.70
C PHE A 91 16.15 -0.44 5.00
N ASP A 92 14.93 0.09 4.94
CA ASP A 92 14.63 1.34 4.27
C ASP A 92 14.32 2.43 5.30
N ILE A 93 14.95 3.60 5.13
CA ILE A 93 14.66 4.80 5.92
C ILE A 93 14.10 5.88 4.99
N SER A 94 12.98 6.48 5.37
CA SER A 94 12.39 7.61 4.65
C SER A 94 12.10 8.76 5.60
N ILE A 95 12.50 9.98 5.22
CA ILE A 95 12.10 11.20 5.90
C ILE A 95 10.95 11.82 5.11
N LEU A 96 9.78 11.98 5.73
CA LEU A 96 8.62 12.60 5.12
C LEU A 96 8.32 13.93 5.82
N GLU A 97 8.08 14.96 5.02
CA GLU A 97 7.46 16.19 5.50
C GLU A 97 5.94 16.06 5.32
N MET A 98 5.21 16.21 6.40
CA MET A 98 3.75 16.18 6.44
C MET A 98 3.22 17.59 6.58
N GLN A 99 2.30 17.97 5.70
CA GLN A 99 1.65 19.27 5.70
C GLN A 99 0.15 19.09 5.92
N SER A 100 -0.41 19.84 6.88
CA SER A 100 -1.81 19.79 7.32
C SER A 100 -2.78 20.36 6.28
N LYS A 101 -2.24 21.02 5.24
CA LYS A 101 -2.94 21.58 4.10
C LYS A 101 -2.35 21.01 2.81
N CYS A 102 -3.10 20.14 2.14
CA CYS A 102 -2.99 20.03 0.69
C CYS A 102 -4.06 20.92 0.07
N ILE A 103 -3.61 21.88 -0.73
CA ILE A 103 -4.45 22.61 -1.71
C ILE A 103 -4.79 21.65 -2.84
#